data_AF-A0A520IC92-F1
#
_entry.id   AF-A0A520IC92-F1
#
_cell.length_a   1.000
_cell.length_b   1.000
_cell.length_c   1.000
_cell.angle_alpha   90.00
_cell.angle_beta   90.00
_cell.angle_gamma   90.00
#
_symmetry.space_group_name_H-M   'P 1'
#
loop_
_entity.id
_entity.type
_entity.pdbx_description
1 polymer ?
#
loop_
_entity_poly.entity_id
_entity_poly.type
_entity_poly.pdbx_seq_one_letter_code
_entity_poly.pdbx_strand_id
1 'polypeptide(L)'
;RHGWKVQYDQFAIAWTEAPETIRALAKQRFRWAFGTLQCLYKHRSAIGRSHPRGLGWVGLPQAIVFQIILASISPIIDLALLVSFASTYLAVQAHGWEQTSHDVYTMLAYWLIFTAIDLLAATIAFALERKERWRLLWLLIPQRIGYRQVMYYVVLKAIAQALRGPLVGWGKLARTGRVTAN
;
A
#
# COMPACT_ATOMS: atom_id res chain seq x y z
N ARG A 1 27.44 5.10 -2.63
CA ARG A 1 28.55 4.39 -3.31
C ARG A 1 29.88 5.16 -3.23
N HIS A 2 29.89 6.51 -3.17
CA HIS A 2 31.10 7.32 -2.96
C HIS A 2 31.59 7.38 -1.49
N GLY A 3 31.44 6.32 -0.69
CA GLY A 3 31.91 6.30 0.71
C GLY A 3 31.14 7.15 1.73
N TRP A 4 30.16 7.95 1.30
CA TRP A 4 29.29 8.74 2.19
C TRP A 4 28.50 7.86 3.17
N LYS A 5 28.38 8.34 4.41
CA LYS A 5 27.53 7.73 5.45
C LYS A 5 26.17 8.42 5.45
N VAL A 6 25.11 7.61 5.40
CA VAL A 6 23.72 8.07 5.59
C VAL A 6 23.34 7.75 7.03
N GLN A 7 22.96 8.77 7.79
CA GLN A 7 22.48 8.62 9.17
C GLN A 7 20.97 8.86 9.21
N TYR A 8 20.29 8.20 10.14
CA TYR A 8 18.87 8.35 10.39
C TYR A 8 18.70 8.87 11.81
N ASP A 9 17.94 9.95 11.96
CA ASP A 9 17.51 10.49 13.24
C ASP A 9 15.99 10.43 13.31
N GLN A 10 15.46 9.64 14.25
CA GLN A 10 14.03 9.49 14.49
C GLN A 10 13.36 10.76 15.03
N PHE A 11 14.14 11.70 15.58
CA PHE A 11 13.62 12.93 16.17
C PHE A 11 13.76 14.14 15.23
N ALA A 12 14.28 13.96 14.03
CA ALA A 12 14.36 15.03 13.03
C ALA A 12 12.95 15.45 12.57
N ILE A 13 12.62 16.73 12.76
CA ILE A 13 11.31 17.30 12.40
C ILE A 13 11.40 18.01 11.05
N ALA A 14 10.54 17.61 10.11
CA ALA A 14 10.36 18.29 8.83
C ALA A 14 8.89 18.68 8.65
N TRP A 15 8.62 19.98 8.59
CA TRP A 15 7.28 20.51 8.31
C TRP A 15 6.95 20.35 6.83
N THR A 16 5.83 19.68 6.53
CA THR A 16 5.38 19.43 5.15
C THR A 16 3.89 19.69 5.00
N GLU A 17 3.50 20.18 3.82
CA GLU A 17 2.08 20.30 3.46
C GLU A 17 1.53 18.94 3.02
N ALA A 18 0.44 18.50 3.64
CA ALA A 18 -0.29 17.31 3.22
C ALA A 18 -1.24 17.64 2.04
N PRO A 19 -1.47 16.72 1.09
CA PRO A 19 -2.42 16.95 0.01
C PRO A 19 -3.84 17.16 0.54
N GLU A 20 -4.51 18.22 0.10
CA GLU A 20 -5.89 18.55 0.53
C GLU A 20 -6.99 17.85 -0.29
N THR A 21 -6.62 17.20 -1.41
CA THR A 21 -7.59 16.51 -2.28
C THR A 21 -7.13 15.11 -2.63
N ILE A 22 -8.10 14.21 -2.86
CA ILE A 22 -7.84 12.83 -3.32
C ILE A 22 -7.05 12.84 -4.64
N ARG A 23 -7.35 13.78 -5.54
CA ARG A 23 -6.62 13.91 -6.81
C ARG A 23 -5.14 14.29 -6.58
N ALA A 24 -4.86 15.21 -5.66
CA ALA A 24 -3.49 15.58 -5.31
C ALA A 24 -2.77 14.41 -4.61
N LEU A 25 -3.44 13.71 -3.70
CA LEU A 25 -2.93 12.50 -3.04
C LEU A 25 -2.57 11.41 -4.07
N ALA A 26 -3.46 11.11 -5.01
CA ALA A 26 -3.23 10.13 -6.05
C ALA A 26 -2.03 10.50 -6.94
N LYS A 27 -1.89 11.79 -7.30
CA LYS A 27 -0.71 12.28 -8.04
C LYS A 27 0.59 12.11 -7.25
N GLN A 28 0.57 12.41 -5.96
CA GLN A 28 1.74 12.23 -5.08
C GLN A 28 2.11 10.74 -4.95
N ARG A 29 1.15 9.88 -4.66
CA ARG A 29 1.38 8.43 -4.50
C ARG A 29 1.82 7.78 -5.82
N PHE A 30 1.29 8.23 -6.95
CA PHE A 30 1.78 7.81 -8.27
C PHE A 30 3.25 8.15 -8.48
N ARG A 31 3.68 9.36 -8.11
CA ARG A 31 5.10 9.75 -8.19
C ARG A 31 5.99 8.85 -7.34
N TRP A 32 5.52 8.46 -6.15
CA TRP A 32 6.27 7.56 -5.28
C TRP A 32 6.34 6.15 -5.87
N ALA A 33 5.20 5.55 -6.25
CA ALA A 33 5.17 4.21 -6.84
C ALA A 33 6.02 4.13 -8.13
N PHE A 34 5.88 5.11 -9.02
CA PHE A 34 6.66 5.16 -10.26
C PHE A 34 8.16 5.40 -9.99
N GLY A 35 8.49 6.31 -9.08
CA GLY A 35 9.88 6.54 -8.66
C GLY A 35 10.53 5.30 -8.06
N THR A 36 9.80 4.55 -7.23
CA THR A 36 10.25 3.27 -6.69
C THR A 36 10.55 2.28 -7.80
N LEU A 37 9.67 2.13 -8.79
CA LEU A 37 9.90 1.27 -9.96
C LEU A 37 11.17 1.69 -10.74
N GLN A 38 11.38 2.99 -10.95
CA GLN A 38 12.59 3.49 -11.60
C GLN A 38 13.86 3.20 -10.79
N CYS A 39 13.81 3.40 -9.47
CA CYS A 39 14.91 3.07 -8.57
C CYS A 39 15.23 1.57 -8.58
N LEU A 40 14.21 0.72 -8.49
CA LEU A 40 14.35 -0.73 -8.57
C LEU A 40 14.97 -1.15 -9.90
N TYR A 41 14.50 -0.59 -11.02
CA TYR A 41 15.05 -0.90 -12.34
C TYR A 41 16.50 -0.44 -12.49
N LYS A 42 16.81 0.79 -12.07
CA LYS A 42 18.16 1.38 -12.12
C LYS A 42 19.16 0.62 -11.26
N HIS A 43 18.72 0.10 -10.12
CA HIS A 43 19.56 -0.59 -9.14
C HIS A 43 19.32 -2.10 -9.08
N ARG A 44 18.69 -2.70 -10.10
CA ARG A 44 18.39 -4.14 -10.14
C ARG A 44 19.62 -5.03 -9.94
N SER A 45 20.79 -4.61 -10.41
CA SER A 45 22.05 -5.34 -10.24
C SER A 45 22.53 -5.39 -8.79
N ALA A 46 21.96 -4.57 -7.90
CA ALA A 46 22.29 -4.53 -6.49
C ALA A 46 21.50 -5.58 -5.66
N ILE A 47 20.46 -6.19 -6.24
CA ILE A 47 19.70 -7.25 -5.59
C ILE A 47 20.61 -8.46 -5.37
N GLY A 48 20.69 -8.94 -4.12
CA GLY A 48 21.57 -10.04 -3.71
C GLY A 48 23.08 -9.74 -3.73
N ARG A 49 23.50 -8.55 -4.17
CA ARG A 49 24.92 -8.20 -4.37
C ARG A 49 25.34 -6.87 -3.74
N SER A 50 24.39 -6.08 -3.24
CA SER A 50 24.67 -4.75 -2.68
C SER A 50 25.36 -4.81 -1.32
N HIS A 51 26.25 -3.84 -1.10
CA HIS A 51 26.65 -3.38 0.22
C HIS A 51 25.96 -2.04 0.54
N PRO A 52 25.27 -1.88 1.68
CA PRO A 52 25.11 -2.85 2.77
C PRO A 52 24.19 -4.04 2.41
N ARG A 53 24.51 -5.23 2.96
CA ARG A 53 23.82 -6.49 2.65
C ARG A 53 22.32 -6.43 2.91
N GLY A 54 21.90 -5.76 3.99
CA GLY A 54 20.48 -5.59 4.32
C GLY A 54 19.68 -4.91 3.20
N LEU A 55 20.24 -3.92 2.50
CA LEU A 55 19.55 -3.29 1.37
C LEU A 55 19.40 -4.26 0.19
N GLY A 56 20.47 -4.97 -0.18
CA GLY A 56 20.47 -5.86 -1.34
C GLY A 56 19.64 -7.13 -1.16
N TRP A 57 19.62 -7.68 0.05
CA TRP A 57 18.98 -8.96 0.37
C TRP A 57 17.59 -8.83 1.00
N VAL A 58 17.31 -7.72 1.68
CA VAL A 58 16.03 -7.51 2.36
C VAL A 58 15.29 -6.33 1.75
N GLY A 59 15.89 -5.14 1.73
CA GLY A 59 15.20 -3.91 1.33
C GLY A 59 14.67 -3.93 -0.12
N LEU A 60 15.52 -4.25 -1.11
CA LEU A 60 15.12 -4.28 -2.52
C LEU A 60 14.14 -5.43 -2.82
N PRO A 61 14.38 -6.69 -2.37
CA PRO A 61 13.41 -7.77 -2.55
C PRO A 61 12.06 -7.49 -1.88
N GLN A 62 12.06 -6.95 -0.66
CA GLN A 62 10.85 -6.57 0.06
C GLN A 62 10.03 -5.55 -0.74
N ALA A 63 10.68 -4.54 -1.32
CA ALA A 63 9.98 -3.54 -2.13
C ALA A 63 9.34 -4.17 -3.38
N ILE A 64 10.02 -5.10 -4.05
CA ILE A 64 9.47 -5.81 -5.21
C ILE A 64 8.25 -6.65 -4.80
N VAL A 65 8.40 -7.49 -3.77
CA VAL A 65 7.35 -8.42 -3.36
C VAL A 65 6.14 -7.67 -2.81
N PHE A 66 6.33 -6.78 -1.84
CA PHE A 66 5.21 -6.18 -1.12
C PHE A 66 4.67 -4.92 -1.77
N GLN A 67 5.52 -4.04 -2.32
CA GLN A 67 5.04 -2.77 -2.89
C GLN A 67 4.61 -2.90 -4.35
N ILE A 68 5.14 -3.88 -5.09
CA ILE A 68 4.82 -4.06 -6.51
C ILE A 68 3.94 -5.28 -6.73
N ILE A 69 4.43 -6.49 -6.42
CA ILE A 69 3.72 -7.75 -6.75
C ILE A 69 2.44 -7.88 -5.93
N LEU A 70 2.54 -7.83 -4.60
CA LEU A 70 1.38 -8.00 -3.73
C LEU A 70 0.36 -6.87 -3.94
N ALA A 71 0.83 -5.63 -4.09
CA ALA A 71 -0.03 -4.48 -4.33
C ALA A 71 -0.76 -4.54 -5.69
N SER A 72 -0.15 -5.14 -6.73
CA SER A 72 -0.80 -5.30 -8.05
C SER A 72 -1.80 -6.46 -8.09
N ILE A 73 -1.57 -7.52 -7.29
CA ILE A 73 -2.47 -8.67 -7.16
C ILE A 73 -3.64 -8.36 -6.22
N SER A 74 -3.44 -7.53 -5.19
CA SER A 74 -4.46 -7.14 -4.22
C SER A 74 -5.83 -6.75 -4.81
N PRO A 75 -5.95 -5.90 -5.86
CA PRO A 75 -7.25 -5.59 -6.45
C PRO A 75 -7.93 -6.81 -7.11
N ILE A 76 -7.16 -7.78 -7.61
CA ILE A 76 -7.70 -9.02 -8.19
C ILE A 76 -8.27 -9.91 -7.08
N ILE A 77 -7.55 -10.03 -5.95
CA ILE A 77 -8.03 -10.77 -4.77
C ILE A 77 -9.33 -10.15 -4.24
N ASP A 78 -9.37 -8.83 -4.09
CA ASP A 78 -10.57 -8.14 -3.61
C ASP A 78 -11.74 -8.31 -4.59
N LEU A 79 -11.48 -8.24 -5.90
CA LEU A 79 -12.52 -8.49 -6.91
C LEU A 79 -13.02 -9.93 -6.87
N ALA A 80 -12.13 -10.91 -6.73
CA ALA A 80 -12.50 -12.32 -6.60
C ALA A 80 -13.36 -12.56 -5.35
N LEU A 81 -13.04 -11.89 -4.24
CA LEU A 81 -13.86 -11.92 -3.02
C LEU A 81 -15.26 -11.35 -3.27
N LEU A 82 -15.37 -10.19 -3.94
CA LEU A 82 -16.67 -9.60 -4.28
C LEU A 82 -17.51 -10.50 -5.21
N VAL A 83 -16.88 -11.10 -6.21
CA VAL A 83 -17.54 -12.06 -7.11
C VAL A 83 -18.01 -13.29 -6.32
N SER A 84 -17.16 -13.82 -5.43
CA SER A 84 -17.51 -14.93 -4.55
C SER A 84 -18.71 -14.61 -3.67
N PHE A 85 -18.75 -13.43 -3.05
CA PHE A 85 -19.91 -12.99 -2.27
C PHE A 85 -21.19 -12.91 -3.12
N ALA A 86 -21.10 -12.34 -4.33
CA ALA A 86 -22.24 -12.24 -5.23
C ALA A 86 -22.74 -13.62 -5.69
N SER A 87 -21.83 -14.53 -6.05
CA SER A 87 -22.19 -15.89 -6.48
C SER A 87 -22.81 -16.69 -5.34
N THR A 88 -22.27 -16.56 -4.12
CA THR A 88 -22.84 -17.20 -2.94
C THR A 88 -24.21 -16.64 -2.61
N TYR A 89 -24.42 -15.32 -2.71
CA TYR A 89 -25.73 -14.72 -2.52
C TYR A 89 -26.77 -15.28 -3.50
N LEU A 90 -26.41 -15.40 -4.79
CA LEU A 90 -27.28 -16.00 -5.80
C LEU A 90 -27.54 -17.49 -5.55
N ALA A 91 -26.52 -18.25 -5.12
CA ALA A 91 -26.64 -19.67 -4.82
C ALA A 91 -27.59 -19.93 -3.64
N VAL A 92 -27.51 -19.11 -2.58
CA VAL A 92 -28.44 -19.18 -1.43
C VAL A 92 -29.88 -18.93 -1.87
N GLN A 93 -30.11 -17.97 -2.78
CA GLN A 93 -31.46 -17.69 -3.30
C GLN A 93 -32.00 -18.83 -4.17
N ALA A 94 -31.12 -19.53 -4.92
CA ALA A 94 -31.52 -20.56 -5.86
C ALA A 94 -31.67 -21.97 -5.24
N HIS A 95 -30.79 -22.35 -4.30
CA HIS A 95 -30.69 -23.74 -3.79
C HIS A 95 -30.95 -23.85 -2.28
N GLY A 96 -31.23 -22.73 -1.60
CA GLY A 96 -31.45 -22.70 -0.15
C GLY A 96 -30.16 -22.69 0.68
N TRP A 97 -30.29 -22.30 1.95
CA TRP A 97 -29.17 -22.02 2.84
C TRP A 97 -28.34 -23.27 3.21
N GLU A 98 -28.98 -24.44 3.32
CA GLU A 98 -28.32 -25.65 3.81
C GLU A 98 -27.15 -26.09 2.93
N GLN A 99 -27.29 -25.99 1.60
CA GLN A 99 -26.24 -26.40 0.66
C GLN A 99 -25.09 -25.39 0.55
N THR A 100 -25.31 -24.10 0.86
CA THR A 100 -24.30 -23.03 0.72
C THR A 100 -23.63 -22.61 2.04
N SER A 101 -24.18 -23.03 3.18
CA SER A 101 -23.74 -22.60 4.51
C SER A 101 -22.25 -22.86 4.80
N HIS A 102 -21.71 -24.01 4.37
CA HIS A 102 -20.32 -24.40 4.65
C HIS A 102 -19.28 -23.47 3.99
N ASP A 103 -19.53 -23.04 2.77
CA ASP A 103 -18.66 -22.12 2.02
C ASP A 103 -18.66 -20.72 2.65
N VAL A 104 -19.82 -20.26 3.13
CA VAL A 104 -19.97 -18.96 3.79
C VAL A 104 -19.17 -18.92 5.10
N TYR A 105 -19.28 -19.94 5.96
CA TYR A 105 -18.55 -19.98 7.22
C TYR A 105 -17.04 -20.01 7.00
N THR A 106 -16.57 -20.76 6.01
CA THR A 106 -15.15 -20.82 5.64
C THR A 106 -14.65 -19.46 5.16
N MET A 107 -15.39 -18.80 4.27
CA MET A 107 -15.04 -17.47 3.76
C MET A 107 -15.04 -16.41 4.90
N LEU A 108 -16.02 -16.46 5.80
CA LEU A 108 -16.08 -15.58 6.96
C LEU A 108 -14.90 -15.81 7.91
N ALA A 109 -14.53 -17.07 8.17
CA ALA A 109 -13.39 -17.41 9.01
C ALA A 109 -12.08 -16.85 8.45
N TYR A 110 -11.82 -17.05 7.14
CA TYR A 110 -10.66 -16.45 6.48
C TYR A 110 -10.68 -14.93 6.57
N TRP A 111 -11.82 -14.29 6.30
CA TRP A 111 -11.95 -12.84 6.39
C TRP A 111 -11.64 -12.31 7.79
N LEU A 112 -12.14 -12.98 8.84
CA LEU A 112 -11.86 -12.64 10.24
C LEU A 112 -10.38 -12.81 10.59
N ILE A 113 -9.75 -13.92 10.19
CA ILE A 113 -8.32 -14.18 10.43
C ILE A 113 -7.45 -13.10 9.76
N PHE A 114 -7.68 -12.83 8.47
CA PHE A 114 -6.91 -11.80 7.75
C PHE A 114 -7.12 -10.41 8.36
N THR A 115 -8.33 -10.10 8.80
CA THR A 115 -8.64 -8.82 9.47
C THR A 115 -7.97 -8.72 10.83
N ALA A 116 -7.93 -9.82 11.60
CA ALA A 116 -7.23 -9.87 12.88
C ALA A 116 -5.71 -9.69 12.71
N ILE A 117 -5.10 -10.30 11.68
CA ILE A 117 -3.68 -10.12 11.37
C ILE A 117 -3.38 -8.67 10.98
N ASP A 118 -4.21 -8.06 10.13
CA ASP A 118 -4.09 -6.65 9.71
C ASP A 118 -4.16 -5.70 10.93
N LEU A 119 -5.14 -5.94 11.81
CA LEU A 119 -5.32 -5.17 13.05
C LEU A 119 -4.14 -5.37 14.02
N LEU A 120 -3.65 -6.60 14.17
CA LEU A 120 -2.50 -6.89 15.03
C LEU A 120 -1.24 -6.18 14.51
N ALA A 121 -0.99 -6.23 13.20
CA ALA A 121 0.14 -5.54 12.59
C ALA A 121 0.05 -4.01 12.81
N ALA A 122 -1.13 -3.42 12.60
CA ALA A 122 -1.35 -2.01 12.88
C ALA A 122 -1.15 -1.68 14.37
N THR A 123 -1.64 -2.51 15.27
CA THR A 123 -1.50 -2.33 16.72
C THR A 123 -0.03 -2.36 17.15
N ILE A 124 0.75 -3.32 16.63
CA ILE A 124 2.19 -3.41 16.89
C ILE A 124 2.90 -2.16 16.35
N ALA A 125 2.55 -1.69 15.15
CA ALA A 125 3.15 -0.49 14.59
C ALA A 125 2.89 0.76 15.45
N PHE A 126 1.67 0.94 15.94
CA PHE A 126 1.32 2.01 16.87
C PHE A 126 2.00 1.86 18.24
N ALA A 127 2.17 0.63 18.74
CA ALA A 127 2.86 0.37 20.00
C ALA A 127 4.36 0.69 19.93
N LEU A 128 4.99 0.53 18.76
CA LEU A 128 6.39 0.88 18.55
C LEU A 128 6.61 2.40 18.55
N GLU A 129 5.61 3.19 18.15
CA GLU A 129 5.69 4.65 18.12
C GLU A 129 5.14 5.26 19.42
N ARG A 130 6.05 5.57 20.36
CA ARG A 130 5.70 5.96 21.74
C ARG A 130 4.85 7.23 21.85
N LYS A 131 4.90 8.13 20.87
CA LYS A 131 4.19 9.42 20.89
C LYS A 131 2.90 9.43 20.07
N GLU A 132 2.49 8.28 19.53
CA GLU A 132 1.33 8.27 18.64
C GLU A 132 -0.01 8.35 19.35
N ARG A 133 -0.95 8.98 18.64
CA ARG A 133 -2.33 9.12 19.12
C ARG A 133 -3.09 7.86 18.73
N TRP A 134 -3.30 6.97 19.68
CA TRP A 134 -4.07 5.71 19.50
C TRP A 134 -5.46 5.91 18.88
N ARG A 135 -6.07 7.09 19.06
CA ARG A 135 -7.31 7.46 18.38
C ARG A 135 -7.18 7.32 16.86
N LEU A 136 -6.02 7.54 16.25
CA LEU A 136 -5.81 7.42 14.81
C LEU A 136 -6.00 6.00 14.28
N LEU A 137 -6.05 4.96 15.13
CA LEU A 137 -6.40 3.60 14.70
C LEU A 137 -7.78 3.52 14.02
N TRP A 138 -8.73 4.41 14.34
CA TRP A 138 -10.01 4.43 13.62
C TRP A 138 -9.84 4.70 12.12
N LEU A 139 -8.73 5.37 11.71
CA LEU A 139 -8.42 5.66 10.31
C LEU A 139 -8.12 4.41 9.49
N LEU A 140 -7.92 3.24 10.12
CA LEU A 140 -7.79 1.97 9.41
C LEU A 140 -9.06 1.64 8.57
N ILE A 141 -10.24 2.06 9.03
CA ILE A 141 -11.50 1.85 8.30
C ILE A 141 -11.54 2.66 6.98
N PRO A 142 -11.43 4.01 6.99
CA PRO A 142 -11.37 4.78 5.76
C PRO A 142 -10.13 4.47 4.92
N GLN A 143 -9.04 3.99 5.55
CA GLN A 143 -7.90 3.48 4.80
C GLN A 143 -8.29 2.25 3.95
N ARG A 144 -8.99 1.28 4.54
CA ARG A 144 -9.36 0.02 3.87
C ARG A 144 -10.40 0.24 2.78
N ILE A 145 -11.38 1.10 3.02
CA ILE A 145 -12.50 1.33 2.09
C ILE A 145 -12.14 2.36 1.02
N GLY A 146 -11.49 3.47 1.39
CA GLY A 146 -11.22 4.58 0.47
C GLY A 146 -9.79 4.60 -0.05
N TYR A 147 -8.82 4.76 0.87
CA TYR A 147 -7.41 4.95 0.48
C TYR A 147 -6.84 3.77 -0.33
N ARG A 148 -7.21 2.54 0.04
CA ARG A 148 -6.78 1.33 -0.65
C ARG A 148 -7.18 1.33 -2.13
N GLN A 149 -8.38 1.82 -2.46
CA GLN A 149 -8.86 1.91 -3.84
C GLN A 149 -8.07 2.93 -4.66
N VAL A 150 -7.72 4.05 -4.03
CA VAL A 150 -6.81 5.04 -4.63
C VAL A 150 -5.45 4.39 -4.91
N MET A 151 -4.93 3.60 -3.98
CA MET A 151 -3.65 2.91 -4.15
C MET A 151 -3.69 1.84 -5.24
N TYR A 152 -4.80 1.11 -5.41
CA TYR A 152 -4.97 0.16 -6.52
C TYR A 152 -4.83 0.85 -7.87
N TYR A 153 -5.59 1.93 -8.08
CA TYR A 153 -5.48 2.75 -9.28
C TYR A 153 -4.04 3.25 -9.49
N VAL A 154 -3.41 3.77 -8.43
CA VAL A 154 -2.06 4.33 -8.47
C VAL A 154 -1.02 3.28 -8.89
N VAL A 155 -1.03 2.10 -8.28
CA VAL A 155 -0.05 1.03 -8.53
C VAL A 155 -0.21 0.48 -9.94
N LEU A 156 -1.44 0.16 -10.36
CA LEU A 156 -1.72 -0.33 -11.71
C LEU A 156 -1.31 0.70 -12.78
N LYS A 157 -1.62 1.97 -12.54
CA LYS A 157 -1.18 3.07 -13.41
C LYS A 157 0.34 3.20 -13.45
N ALA A 158 1.03 3.09 -12.31
CA ALA A 158 2.49 3.19 -12.23
C ALA A 158 3.17 2.06 -13.00
N ILE A 159 2.67 0.83 -12.88
CA ILE A 159 3.15 -0.34 -13.63
C ILE A 159 2.90 -0.14 -15.13
N ALA A 160 1.68 0.22 -15.52
CA ALA A 160 1.34 0.44 -16.94
C ALA A 160 2.21 1.54 -17.57
N GLN A 161 2.50 2.62 -16.84
CA GLN A 161 3.40 3.68 -17.32
C GLN A 161 4.86 3.22 -17.36
N ALA A 162 5.33 2.45 -16.38
CA ALA A 162 6.68 1.89 -16.39
C ALA A 162 6.92 0.97 -17.58
N LEU A 163 5.89 0.22 -18.01
CA LEU A 163 5.93 -0.63 -19.20
C LEU A 163 5.91 0.18 -20.52
N ARG A 164 5.22 1.33 -20.55
CA ARG A 164 5.11 2.20 -21.74
C ARG A 164 6.36 3.06 -21.98
N GLY A 165 7.26 3.18 -21.01
CA GLY A 165 8.57 3.81 -21.17
C GLY A 165 8.81 5.06 -20.30
N PRO A 166 9.99 5.70 -20.44
CA PRO A 166 10.53 6.66 -19.46
C PRO A 166 9.94 8.08 -19.49
N LEU A 167 9.04 8.40 -20.43
CA LEU A 167 8.57 9.78 -20.67
C LEU A 167 7.37 10.18 -19.79
N VAL A 168 7.43 9.90 -18.50
CA VAL A 168 6.42 10.41 -17.55
C VAL A 168 6.87 11.78 -17.04
N GLY A 169 6.18 12.84 -17.47
CA GLY A 169 6.41 14.19 -16.95
C GLY A 169 6.13 14.27 -15.45
N TRP A 170 7.12 14.73 -14.68
CA TRP A 170 6.97 14.96 -13.24
C TRP A 170 6.13 16.23 -12.99
N GLY A 171 4.82 16.10 -13.02
CA GLY A 171 3.91 17.22 -12.73
C GLY A 171 4.16 17.82 -11.34
N LYS A 172 4.10 19.15 -11.21
CA LYS A 172 4.21 19.86 -9.93
C LYS A 172 2.96 19.61 -9.08
N LEU A 173 3.15 19.39 -7.78
CA LEU A 173 2.06 19.40 -6.80
C LEU A 173 1.82 20.85 -6.41
N ALA A 174 0.58 21.34 -6.55
CA ALA A 174 0.24 22.69 -6.11
C ALA A 174 0.33 22.76 -4.59
N ARG A 175 1.07 23.74 -4.07
CA ARG A 175 1.18 24.06 -2.65
C ARG A 175 0.13 25.10 -2.33
N THR A 176 -0.68 24.87 -1.30
CA THR A 176 -1.79 25.76 -0.95
C THR A 176 -1.37 26.83 0.05
N GLY A 177 -0.25 26.66 0.75
CA GLY A 177 0.25 27.64 1.72
C GLY A 177 -0.68 27.85 2.91
N ARG A 178 -1.66 26.96 3.13
CA ARG A 178 -2.67 27.07 4.20
C ARG A 178 -2.14 26.66 5.58
N VAL A 179 -0.94 26.09 5.65
CA VAL A 179 -0.33 25.64 6.91
C VAL A 179 0.56 26.74 7.46
N THR A 180 0.11 27.41 8.53
CA THR A 180 0.97 28.23 9.38
C THR A 180 1.65 27.34 10.40
N ALA A 181 2.99 27.37 10.48
CA ALA A 181 3.70 26.73 11.58
C ALA A 181 3.40 27.52 12.86
N ASN A 182 2.73 26.87 13.82
CA ASN A 182 2.51 27.39 15.17
C ASN A 182 3.70 27.04 16.06
#